data_AF-A0A3N4LVQ3-F1
#
_entry.id   AF-A0A3N4LVQ3-F1
#
_cell.length_a   1.000
_cell.length_b   1.000
_cell.length_c   1.000
_cell.angle_alpha   90.00
_cell.angle_beta   90.00
_cell.angle_gamma   90.00
#
_symmetry.space_group_name_H-M   'P 1'
#
loop_
_entity.id
_entity.type
_entity.pdbx_description
1 polymer ?
#
loop_
_entity_poly.entity_id
_entity_poly.type
_entity_poly.pdbx_seq_one_letter_code
_entity_poly.pdbx_strand_id
1 'polypeptide(L)'
;MSERKVLQKYYPPEFDPSKITRQKGPKPTGPKQQTVRLMTPFSMRCNSCGEYIYKGRKFNARKENSGEKYFNISIFRFYIRCTQCSAEITFKTSPKHMDYECEKGATRNFEPWREAKDQEETEEERLTRLEEEENESAMAKLETKTLDSKREMMIADALDEIRTRNARMERKDHADVLETLLEVKDEEVLRREQEEQEIEEAAKKAFSTEDGEWVRRVVDEETDALGLGGSSSSSGPVAAKSTPVASSSVALADGFEVPEFKRMVKRKKPAAPALPGLIKKKQRLPGIV
;
A
#
# COMPACT_ATOMS: atom_id res chain seq x y z
N MET A 1 -27.92 61.58 -8.14
CA MET A 1 -26.85 61.09 -7.24
C MET A 1 -25.61 61.89 -7.54
N SER A 2 -24.86 62.35 -6.53
CA SER A 2 -23.54 62.94 -6.75
C SER A 2 -22.60 61.91 -7.40
N GLU A 3 -21.59 62.39 -8.10
CA GLU A 3 -20.62 61.56 -8.80
C GLU A 3 -19.78 60.72 -7.81
N ARG A 4 -19.35 59.50 -8.20
CA ARG A 4 -18.47 58.67 -7.37
C ARG A 4 -17.13 59.36 -7.07
N LYS A 5 -16.63 60.13 -8.04
CA LYS A 5 -15.36 60.88 -7.95
C LYS A 5 -15.64 62.38 -8.06
N VAL A 6 -16.18 62.96 -7.00
CA VAL A 6 -16.42 64.40 -6.94
C VAL A 6 -15.09 65.15 -6.93
N LEU A 7 -14.84 65.98 -7.95
CA LEU A 7 -13.63 66.81 -8.07
C LEU A 7 -13.58 67.90 -6.99
N GLN A 8 -14.70 68.56 -6.73
CA GLN A 8 -14.81 69.66 -5.77
C GLN A 8 -15.99 69.44 -4.85
N LYS A 9 -15.72 69.40 -3.55
CA LYS A 9 -16.76 69.46 -2.52
C LYS A 9 -16.89 70.92 -2.09
N TYR A 10 -18.11 71.42 -2.01
CA TYR A 10 -18.37 72.76 -1.48
C TYR A 10 -17.96 72.80 0.00
N TYR A 11 -17.04 73.70 0.33
CA TYR A 11 -16.71 74.06 1.70
C TYR A 11 -17.38 75.41 2.01
N PRO A 12 -18.07 75.57 3.16
CA PRO A 12 -18.60 76.85 3.59
C PRO A 12 -17.49 77.92 3.68
N PRO A 13 -17.78 79.20 3.43
CA PRO A 13 -16.78 80.27 3.45
C PRO A 13 -16.12 80.48 4.84
N GLU A 14 -16.82 80.13 5.91
CA GLU A 14 -16.34 80.21 7.30
C GLU A 14 -15.58 78.94 7.76
N PHE A 15 -15.31 77.99 6.87
CA PHE A 15 -14.72 76.70 7.22
C PHE A 15 -13.20 76.80 7.44
N ASP A 16 -12.78 76.74 8.71
CA ASP A 16 -11.37 76.70 9.09
C ASP A 16 -10.89 75.27 9.41
N PRO A 17 -9.90 74.73 8.68
CA PRO A 17 -9.40 73.36 8.93
C PRO A 17 -8.71 73.21 10.30
N SER A 18 -8.18 74.30 10.86
CA SER A 18 -7.46 74.29 12.15
C SER A 18 -8.38 74.20 13.37
N LYS A 19 -9.65 74.60 13.25
CA LYS A 19 -10.63 74.58 14.36
C LYS A 19 -11.22 73.18 14.61
N ILE A 20 -11.07 72.26 13.65
CA ILE A 20 -11.63 70.91 13.74
C ILE A 20 -10.59 69.98 14.35
N THR A 21 -10.81 69.58 15.59
CA THR A 21 -10.04 68.49 16.19
C THR A 21 -10.57 67.15 15.67
N ARG A 22 -9.65 66.23 15.36
CA ARG A 22 -10.02 64.84 15.03
C ARG A 22 -10.50 64.15 16.31
N GLN A 23 -11.78 64.28 16.63
CA GLN A 23 -12.40 63.49 17.68
C GLN A 23 -12.50 62.04 17.22
N LYS A 24 -11.50 61.23 17.58
CA LYS A 24 -11.65 59.78 17.58
C LYS A 24 -12.55 59.45 18.76
N GLY A 25 -13.72 58.88 18.50
CA GLY A 25 -14.62 58.40 19.55
C GLY A 25 -13.89 57.50 20.56
N PRO A 26 -14.50 57.24 21.73
CA PRO A 26 -13.88 56.43 22.77
C PRO A 26 -13.37 55.12 22.15
N LYS A 27 -12.06 54.88 22.29
CA LYS A 27 -11.45 53.66 21.76
C LYS A 27 -12.16 52.49 22.45
N PRO A 28 -12.77 51.55 21.71
CA PRO A 28 -13.38 50.40 22.35
C PRO A 28 -12.31 49.70 23.19
N THR A 29 -12.62 49.44 24.46
CA THR A 29 -11.75 48.72 25.38
C THR A 29 -11.60 47.29 24.87
N GLY A 30 -10.56 47.04 24.07
CA GLY A 30 -10.30 45.74 23.49
C GLY A 30 -9.36 45.77 22.27
N PRO A 31 -8.93 44.59 21.80
CA PRO A 31 -8.18 44.50 20.55
C PRO A 31 -9.05 45.00 19.39
N LYS A 32 -8.47 45.83 18.52
CA LYS A 32 -9.20 46.46 17.41
C LYS A 32 -9.65 45.39 16.41
N GLN A 33 -10.94 45.07 16.43
CA GLN A 33 -11.55 44.16 15.45
C GLN A 33 -12.04 44.97 14.24
N GLN A 34 -11.44 44.72 13.08
CA GLN A 34 -11.86 45.32 11.80
C GLN A 34 -12.67 44.30 11.01
N THR A 35 -13.85 44.69 10.51
CA THR A 35 -14.63 43.83 9.61
C THR A 35 -14.03 43.86 8.20
N VAL A 36 -13.66 42.69 7.67
CA VAL A 36 -13.06 42.53 6.34
C VAL A 36 -13.79 41.42 5.59
N ARG A 37 -14.09 41.65 4.31
CA ARG A 37 -14.64 40.60 3.45
C ARG A 37 -13.48 39.83 2.80
N LEU A 38 -13.37 38.54 3.10
CA LEU A 38 -12.26 37.69 2.64
C LEU A 38 -12.72 36.32 2.16
N MET A 39 -11.83 35.63 1.49
CA MET A 39 -11.98 34.25 1.01
C MET A 39 -11.33 33.29 2.00
N THR A 40 -11.89 32.09 2.18
CA THR A 40 -11.20 31.02 2.92
C THR A 40 -9.93 30.57 2.17
N PRO A 41 -8.76 30.56 2.82
CA PRO A 41 -7.50 30.26 2.15
C PRO A 41 -7.28 28.78 1.83
N PHE A 42 -7.92 27.88 2.58
CA PHE A 42 -7.81 26.43 2.43
C PHE A 42 -9.16 25.76 2.65
N SER A 43 -9.26 24.49 2.25
CA SER A 43 -10.43 23.66 2.49
C SER A 43 -10.42 23.12 3.93
N MET A 44 -11.55 23.19 4.60
CA MET A 44 -11.66 22.89 6.03
C MET A 44 -13.02 22.32 6.38
N ARG A 45 -13.06 21.48 7.40
CA ARG A 45 -14.29 20.90 7.95
C ARG A 45 -14.60 21.55 9.29
N CYS A 46 -15.83 22.03 9.45
CA CYS A 46 -16.27 22.58 10.73
C CYS A 46 -16.41 21.45 11.77
N ASN A 47 -15.84 21.63 12.96
CA ASN A 47 -15.86 20.60 14.01
C ASN A 47 -17.24 20.46 14.68
N SER A 48 -18.08 21.51 14.63
CA SER A 48 -19.38 21.52 15.30
C SER A 48 -20.50 20.88 14.48
N CYS A 49 -20.56 21.12 13.18
CA CYS A 49 -21.62 20.60 12.30
C CYS A 49 -21.13 19.66 11.20
N GLY A 50 -19.82 19.50 11.03
CA GLY A 50 -19.26 18.67 9.97
C GLY A 50 -19.35 19.26 8.56
N GLU A 51 -19.87 20.47 8.39
CA GLU A 51 -19.94 21.16 7.09
C GLU A 51 -18.55 21.41 6.51
N TYR A 52 -18.40 21.12 5.22
CA TYR A 52 -17.17 21.39 4.48
C TYR A 52 -17.19 22.79 3.88
N ILE A 53 -16.18 23.58 4.25
CA ILE A 53 -15.94 24.89 3.69
C ILE A 53 -14.78 24.76 2.70
N TYR A 54 -15.11 24.81 1.41
CA TYR A 54 -14.13 24.78 0.34
C TYR A 54 -13.29 26.06 0.31
N LYS A 55 -12.10 25.96 -0.30
CA LYS A 55 -11.23 27.10 -0.57
C LYS A 55 -11.98 28.12 -1.44
N GLY A 56 -11.83 29.41 -1.12
CA GLY A 56 -12.45 30.47 -1.91
C GLY A 56 -13.90 30.79 -1.56
N ARG A 57 -14.45 30.33 -0.42
CA ARG A 57 -15.78 30.77 0.02
C ARG A 57 -15.68 32.16 0.65
N LYS A 58 -16.56 33.08 0.22
CA LYS A 58 -16.59 34.49 0.67
C LYS A 58 -17.26 34.61 2.05
N PHE A 59 -16.59 35.27 2.99
CA PHE A 59 -17.14 35.58 4.31
C PHE A 59 -16.92 37.03 4.70
N ASN A 60 -17.83 37.55 5.53
CA ASN A 60 -17.60 38.75 6.32
C ASN A 60 -16.88 38.30 7.60
N ALA A 61 -15.58 38.53 7.66
CA ALA A 61 -14.73 38.11 8.77
C ALA A 61 -14.40 39.28 9.69
N ARG A 62 -14.11 38.97 10.96
CA ARG A 62 -13.48 39.93 11.88
C ARG A 62 -11.98 39.70 11.85
N LYS A 63 -11.22 40.76 11.61
CA LYS A 63 -9.75 40.76 11.62
C LYS A 63 -9.29 41.37 12.93
N GLU A 64 -8.46 40.65 13.66
CA GLU A 64 -7.82 41.09 14.89
C GLU A 64 -6.30 40.94 14.75
N ASN A 65 -5.54 41.83 15.38
CA ASN A 65 -4.10 41.64 15.52
C ASN A 65 -3.86 40.74 16.75
N SER A 66 -3.24 39.57 16.55
CA SER A 66 -3.06 38.60 17.64
C SER A 66 -2.08 39.07 18.72
N GLY A 67 -1.32 40.15 18.47
CA GLY A 67 -0.26 40.64 19.33
C GLY A 67 1.08 39.95 19.09
N GLU A 68 1.07 38.79 18.44
CA GLU A 68 2.25 38.06 18.00
C GLU A 68 2.83 38.70 16.74
N LYS A 69 4.16 38.80 16.68
CA LYS A 69 4.89 39.29 15.51
C LYS A 69 5.94 38.26 15.11
N TYR A 70 5.99 37.95 13.83
CA TYR A 70 7.08 37.18 13.25
C TYR A 70 8.09 38.17 12.67
N PHE A 71 9.25 38.28 13.32
CA PHE A 71 10.18 39.40 13.12
C PHE A 71 9.45 40.76 13.26
N ASN A 72 9.26 41.48 12.16
CA ASN A 72 8.55 42.77 12.13
C ASN A 72 7.15 42.69 11.50
N ILE A 73 6.69 41.50 11.13
CA ILE A 73 5.40 41.27 10.48
C ILE A 73 4.37 40.87 11.53
N SER A 74 3.28 41.64 11.65
CA SER A 74 2.19 41.34 12.57
C SER A 74 1.37 40.14 12.09
N ILE A 75 1.12 39.20 12.99
CA ILE A 75 0.23 38.07 12.74
C ILE A 75 -1.22 38.51 12.96
N PHE A 76 -2.08 38.22 11.99
CA PHE A 76 -3.50 38.51 12.07
C PHE A 76 -4.29 37.24 12.37
N ARG A 77 -5.27 37.38 13.26
CA ARG A 77 -6.27 36.36 13.53
C ARG A 77 -7.56 36.78 12.86
N PHE A 78 -8.15 35.86 12.11
CA PHE A 78 -9.43 36.05 11.45
C PHE A 78 -10.49 35.18 12.10
N TYR A 79 -11.67 35.76 12.26
CA TYR A 79 -12.85 35.07 12.75
C TYR A 79 -13.90 34.99 11.64
N ILE A 80 -14.31 33.77 11.30
CA ILE A 80 -15.39 33.49 10.36
C ILE A 80 -16.50 32.74 11.10
N ARG A 81 -17.75 32.95 10.71
CA ARG A 81 -18.87 32.12 11.16
C ARG A 81 -19.20 31.05 10.14
N CYS A 82 -19.38 29.81 10.60
CA CYS A 82 -19.90 28.73 9.76
C CYS A 82 -21.30 29.06 9.24
N THR A 83 -21.61 28.68 8.00
CA THR A 83 -22.91 28.98 7.40
C THR A 83 -24.07 28.16 7.95
N GLN A 84 -23.78 27.00 8.55
CA GLN A 84 -24.80 26.10 9.10
C GLN A 84 -25.03 26.35 10.61
N CYS A 85 -24.00 26.15 11.43
CA CYS A 85 -24.12 26.22 12.89
C CYS A 85 -23.79 27.58 13.51
N SER A 86 -23.41 28.58 12.70
CA SER A 86 -22.94 29.89 13.17
C SER A 86 -21.77 29.84 14.16
N ALA A 87 -21.12 28.68 14.33
CA ALA A 87 -19.95 28.52 15.17
C ALA A 87 -18.80 29.37 14.63
N GLU A 88 -18.05 29.96 15.55
CA GLU A 88 -16.92 30.81 15.22
C GLU A 88 -15.66 29.97 14.98
N ILE A 89 -15.06 30.18 13.82
CA ILE A 89 -13.86 29.49 13.37
C ILE A 89 -12.74 30.51 13.27
N THR A 90 -11.59 30.20 13.86
CA THR A 90 -10.44 31.08 13.92
C THR A 90 -9.24 30.50 13.19
N PHE A 91 -8.59 31.34 12.40
CA PHE A 91 -7.32 31.03 11.76
C PHE A 91 -6.37 32.21 11.82
N LYS A 92 -5.09 31.90 11.93
CA LYS A 92 -3.97 32.85 11.96
C LYS A 92 -3.23 32.87 10.63
N THR A 93 -2.56 33.98 10.34
CA THR A 93 -1.56 34.07 9.28
C THR A 93 -0.20 33.59 9.78
N SER A 94 0.49 32.73 9.04
CA SER A 94 1.82 32.25 9.38
C SER A 94 2.85 32.69 8.33
N PRO A 95 3.58 33.80 8.56
CA PRO A 95 4.55 34.31 7.59
C PRO A 95 5.69 33.33 7.29
N LYS A 96 6.04 32.44 8.22
CA LYS A 96 7.10 31.42 8.04
C LYS A 96 6.80 30.45 6.89
N HIS A 97 5.55 30.02 6.75
CA HIS A 97 5.14 29.00 5.77
C HIS A 97 4.33 29.57 4.60
N MET A 98 4.20 30.91 4.52
CA MET A 98 3.34 31.61 3.55
C MET A 98 1.88 31.09 3.53
N ASP A 99 1.43 30.50 4.63
CA ASP A 99 0.13 29.87 4.76
C ASP A 99 -0.58 30.42 6.01
N TYR A 100 -1.77 29.92 6.26
CA TYR A 100 -2.57 30.18 7.42
C TYR A 100 -2.54 28.97 8.35
N GLU A 101 -2.92 29.12 9.61
CA GLU A 101 -3.04 28.02 10.56
C GLU A 101 -4.43 28.03 11.18
N CYS A 102 -5.08 26.87 11.19
CA CYS A 102 -6.35 26.68 11.88
C CYS A 102 -6.11 26.57 13.38
N GLU A 103 -6.73 27.44 14.19
CA GLU A 103 -6.60 27.35 15.65
C GLU A 103 -7.81 26.68 16.29
N LYS A 104 -9.02 27.18 16.02
CA LYS A 104 -10.25 26.73 16.69
C LYS A 104 -11.41 26.63 15.71
N GLY A 105 -12.29 25.65 15.94
CA GLY A 105 -13.59 25.54 15.28
C GLY A 105 -13.60 24.78 13.95
N ALA A 106 -12.44 24.46 13.39
CA ALA A 106 -12.34 23.62 12.20
C ALA A 106 -11.03 22.84 12.15
N THR A 107 -11.07 21.78 11.36
CA THR A 107 -9.94 20.96 10.97
C THR A 107 -9.66 21.20 9.49
N ARG A 108 -8.38 21.28 9.13
CA ARG A 108 -7.97 21.33 7.73
C ARG A 108 -8.27 19.98 7.07
N ASN A 109 -8.71 20.02 5.81
CA ASN A 109 -8.79 18.79 5.03
C ASN A 109 -7.38 18.33 4.69
N PHE A 110 -7.17 17.01 4.72
CA PHE A 110 -5.89 16.39 4.44
C PHE A 110 -5.60 16.41 2.94
N GLU A 111 -4.46 16.98 2.56
CA GLU A 111 -3.96 17.04 1.19
C GLU A 111 -2.67 16.20 1.11
N PRO A 112 -2.66 15.03 0.41
CA PRO A 112 -1.51 14.12 0.40
C PRO A 112 -0.19 14.74 -0.06
N TRP A 113 -0.24 15.73 -0.96
CA TRP A 113 0.94 16.44 -1.47
C TRP A 113 1.54 17.42 -0.45
N ARG A 114 0.78 17.84 0.56
CA ARG A 114 1.26 18.73 1.61
C ARG A 114 2.02 17.94 2.66
N GLU A 115 1.53 16.75 3.02
CA GLU A 115 2.27 15.88 3.92
C GLU A 115 3.59 15.42 3.34
N ALA A 116 3.66 15.16 2.02
CA ALA A 116 4.94 14.89 1.38
C ALA A 116 5.96 16.02 1.62
N LYS A 117 5.51 17.28 1.62
CA LYS A 117 6.37 18.45 1.91
C LYS A 117 6.66 18.67 3.38
N ASP A 118 5.72 18.37 4.26
CA ASP A 118 5.93 18.47 5.71
C ASP A 118 6.77 17.27 6.24
N GLN A 119 6.79 16.15 5.49
CA GLN A 119 7.64 14.97 5.73
C GLN A 119 9.00 15.06 5.04
N GLU A 120 9.14 15.89 4.00
CA GLU A 120 10.45 16.37 3.55
C GLU A 120 11.02 17.21 4.70
N GLU A 121 11.87 16.58 5.51
CA GLU A 121 12.58 17.20 6.62
C GLU A 121 13.15 18.55 6.22
N THR A 122 13.17 19.47 7.18
CA THR A 122 13.74 20.80 7.03
C THR A 122 15.07 20.69 6.31
N GLU A 123 15.36 21.53 5.31
CA GLU A 123 16.58 21.38 4.48
C GLU A 123 17.84 21.19 5.33
N GLU A 124 17.89 21.78 6.53
CA GLU A 124 18.94 21.62 7.55
C GLU A 124 18.96 20.22 8.19
N GLU A 125 17.83 19.65 8.59
CA GLU A 125 17.73 18.28 9.11
C GLU A 125 18.05 17.25 8.02
N ARG A 126 17.59 17.53 6.80
CA ARG A 126 17.93 16.77 5.60
C ARG A 126 19.41 16.86 5.27
N LEU A 127 20.03 18.04 5.38
CA LEU A 127 21.47 18.25 5.15
C LEU A 127 22.31 17.56 6.23
N THR A 128 21.87 17.62 7.50
CA THR A 128 22.54 16.97 8.62
C THR A 128 22.49 15.44 8.47
N ARG A 129 21.32 14.88 8.12
CA ARG A 129 21.20 13.45 7.80
C ARG A 129 21.99 13.10 6.54
N LEU A 130 21.97 13.95 5.52
CA LEU A 130 22.73 13.73 4.28
C LEU A 130 24.24 13.80 4.51
N GLU A 131 24.78 14.67 5.37
CA GLU A 131 26.22 14.73 5.68
C GLU A 131 26.67 13.48 6.46
N GLU A 132 25.83 12.96 7.35
CA GLU A 132 26.07 11.70 8.06
C GLU A 132 25.95 10.49 7.12
N GLU A 133 25.00 10.53 6.18
CA GLU A 133 24.82 9.49 5.17
C GLU A 133 25.84 9.60 4.03
N GLU A 134 26.29 10.75 3.57
CA GLU A 134 27.08 10.90 2.34
C GLU A 134 28.47 10.26 2.42
N ASN A 135 29.02 10.14 3.63
CA ASN A 135 30.32 9.50 3.84
C ASN A 135 30.29 7.96 3.71
N GLU A 136 29.13 7.31 3.89
CA GLU A 136 28.98 5.84 3.80
C GLU A 136 27.86 5.37 2.84
N SER A 137 26.93 6.25 2.48
CA SER A 137 25.67 5.96 1.79
C SER A 137 25.65 6.43 0.34
N ALA A 138 26.47 7.41 -0.08
CA ALA A 138 26.48 7.85 -1.48
C ALA A 138 26.92 6.70 -2.42
N MET A 139 27.97 5.98 -2.04
CA MET A 139 28.42 4.78 -2.75
C MET A 139 27.41 3.62 -2.62
N ALA A 140 26.83 3.40 -1.43
CA ALA A 140 25.79 2.37 -1.24
C ALA A 140 24.49 2.67 -2.04
N LYS A 141 24.09 3.95 -2.15
CA LYS A 141 22.96 4.43 -2.99
C LYS A 141 23.25 4.22 -4.47
N LEU A 142 24.50 4.37 -4.90
CA LEU A 142 24.91 4.04 -6.27
C LEU A 142 24.90 2.52 -6.50
N GLU A 143 25.46 1.74 -5.59
CA GLU A 143 25.48 0.28 -5.67
C GLU A 143 24.05 -0.30 -5.73
N THR A 144 23.16 0.12 -4.82
CA THR A 144 21.74 -0.26 -4.85
C THR A 144 21.05 0.13 -6.16
N LYS A 145 21.25 1.36 -6.67
CA LYS A 145 20.72 1.74 -7.99
C LYS A 145 21.26 0.88 -9.12
N THR A 146 22.55 0.49 -9.08
CA THR A 146 23.12 -0.40 -10.10
C THR A 146 22.56 -1.82 -9.99
N LEU A 147 22.33 -2.33 -8.77
CA LEU A 147 21.71 -3.63 -8.54
C LEU A 147 20.25 -3.64 -8.99
N ASP A 148 19.51 -2.58 -8.72
CA ASP A 148 18.13 -2.43 -9.19
C ASP A 148 18.06 -2.31 -10.71
N SER A 149 18.95 -1.54 -11.33
CA SER A 149 19.07 -1.47 -12.80
C SER A 149 19.39 -2.84 -13.42
N LYS A 150 20.29 -3.62 -12.79
CA LYS A 150 20.60 -4.99 -13.21
C LYS A 150 19.41 -5.92 -13.06
N ARG A 151 18.65 -5.81 -11.96
CA ARG A 151 17.42 -6.59 -11.75
C ARG A 151 16.36 -6.26 -12.80
N GLU A 152 16.17 -4.98 -13.10
CA GLU A 152 15.24 -4.53 -14.14
C GLU A 152 15.63 -5.07 -15.53
N MET A 153 16.92 -5.08 -15.87
CA MET A 153 17.42 -5.68 -17.10
C MET A 153 17.16 -7.20 -17.15
N MET A 154 17.50 -7.93 -16.08
CA MET A 154 17.23 -9.37 -16.00
C MET A 154 15.73 -9.70 -16.09
N ILE A 155 14.87 -8.86 -15.51
CA ILE A 155 13.41 -9.01 -15.61
C ILE A 155 12.95 -8.77 -17.05
N ALA A 156 13.49 -7.76 -17.74
CA ALA A 156 13.15 -7.47 -19.13
C ALA A 156 13.56 -8.63 -20.07
N ASP A 157 14.79 -9.13 -19.92
CA ASP A 157 15.30 -10.25 -20.71
C ASP A 157 14.46 -11.53 -20.49
N ALA A 158 14.13 -11.85 -19.22
CA ALA A 158 13.27 -12.98 -18.89
C ALA A 158 11.85 -12.85 -19.47
N LEU A 159 11.30 -11.64 -19.53
CA LEU A 159 10.00 -11.39 -20.16
C LEU A 159 10.07 -11.59 -21.68
N ASP A 160 11.16 -11.19 -22.31
CA ASP A 160 11.35 -11.37 -23.76
C ASP A 160 11.60 -12.85 -24.13
N GLU A 161 12.28 -13.62 -23.29
CA GLU A 161 12.36 -15.07 -23.41
C GLU A 161 10.98 -15.75 -23.33
N ILE A 162 10.15 -15.33 -22.38
CA ILE A 162 8.78 -15.87 -22.26
C ILE A 162 7.95 -15.49 -23.48
N ARG A 163 8.05 -14.26 -23.97
CA ARG A 163 7.33 -13.81 -25.18
C ARG A 163 7.76 -14.58 -26.41
N THR A 164 9.06 -14.78 -26.63
CA THR A 164 9.57 -15.53 -27.78
C THR A 164 9.20 -17.01 -27.71
N ARG A 165 9.26 -17.62 -26.51
CA ARG A 165 8.76 -18.98 -26.28
C ARG A 165 7.27 -19.08 -26.59
N ASN A 166 6.45 -18.17 -26.08
CA ASN A 166 5.01 -18.17 -26.30
C ASN A 166 4.66 -17.94 -27.77
N ALA A 167 5.32 -17.01 -28.46
CA ALA A 167 5.14 -16.79 -29.89
C ALA A 167 5.55 -18.01 -30.73
N ARG A 168 6.58 -18.76 -30.32
CA ARG A 168 6.95 -20.02 -30.96
C ARG A 168 5.92 -21.12 -30.72
N MET A 169 5.35 -21.18 -29.52
CA MET A 169 4.30 -22.14 -29.19
C MET A 169 2.98 -21.81 -29.88
N GLU A 170 2.64 -20.53 -30.06
CA GLU A 170 1.45 -20.08 -30.80
C GLU A 170 1.55 -20.36 -32.31
N ARG A 171 2.75 -20.31 -32.88
CA ARG A 171 3.01 -20.70 -34.28
C ARG A 171 2.93 -22.22 -34.52
N LYS A 172 3.08 -23.03 -33.48
CA LYS A 172 2.86 -24.47 -33.59
C LYS A 172 1.37 -24.72 -33.40
N ASP A 173 0.71 -25.24 -34.42
CA ASP A 173 -0.69 -25.58 -34.31
C ASP A 173 -0.87 -26.62 -33.19
N HIS A 174 -1.87 -26.40 -32.34
CA HIS A 174 -2.15 -27.30 -31.21
C HIS A 174 -2.41 -28.75 -31.68
N ALA A 175 -2.83 -28.94 -32.92
CA ALA A 175 -3.05 -30.23 -33.55
C ALA A 175 -1.72 -30.98 -33.82
N ASP A 176 -0.74 -30.33 -34.46
CA ASP A 176 0.56 -30.92 -34.80
C ASP A 176 1.37 -31.34 -33.55
N VAL A 177 1.28 -30.54 -32.48
CA VAL A 177 1.91 -30.89 -31.19
C VAL A 177 1.24 -32.09 -30.54
N LEU A 178 -0.07 -32.28 -30.77
CA LEU A 178 -0.83 -33.39 -30.21
C LEU A 178 -0.60 -34.68 -31.01
N GLU A 179 -0.48 -34.58 -32.34
CA GLU A 179 -0.14 -35.69 -33.23
C GLU A 179 1.27 -36.23 -32.95
N THR A 180 2.28 -35.35 -32.85
CA THR A 180 3.64 -35.77 -32.48
C THR A 180 3.74 -36.41 -31.08
N LEU A 181 2.90 -35.98 -30.13
CA LEU A 181 2.81 -36.63 -28.82
C LEU A 181 2.09 -37.98 -28.84
N LEU A 182 1.19 -38.21 -29.79
CA LEU A 182 0.53 -39.50 -29.99
C LEU A 182 1.47 -40.47 -30.69
N GLU A 183 2.20 -40.04 -31.71
CA GLU A 183 3.21 -40.86 -32.41
C GLU A 183 4.29 -41.38 -31.45
N VAL A 184 4.82 -40.53 -30.56
CA VAL A 184 5.79 -40.95 -29.54
C VAL A 184 5.19 -41.96 -28.56
N LYS A 185 3.91 -41.82 -28.20
CA LYS A 185 3.23 -42.82 -27.36
C LYS A 185 3.03 -44.14 -28.09
N ASP A 186 2.67 -44.09 -29.35
CA ASP A 186 2.44 -45.28 -30.16
C ASP A 186 3.77 -46.03 -30.39
N GLU A 187 4.88 -45.32 -30.60
CA GLU A 187 6.23 -45.89 -30.66
C GLU A 187 6.67 -46.54 -29.33
N GLU A 188 6.37 -45.90 -28.19
CA GLU A 188 6.65 -46.47 -26.86
C GLU A 188 5.82 -47.72 -26.57
N VAL A 189 4.56 -47.76 -27.01
CA VAL A 189 3.68 -48.93 -26.88
C VAL A 189 4.21 -50.08 -27.74
N LEU A 190 4.56 -49.82 -29.00
CA LEU A 190 5.12 -50.82 -29.90
C LEU A 190 6.45 -51.39 -29.40
N ARG A 191 7.31 -50.56 -28.79
CA ARG A 191 8.54 -51.07 -28.15
C ARG A 191 8.25 -52.00 -26.98
N ARG A 192 7.28 -51.68 -26.14
CA ARG A 192 6.87 -52.59 -25.04
C ARG A 192 6.30 -53.89 -25.57
N GLU A 193 5.50 -53.85 -26.63
CA GLU A 193 4.96 -55.06 -27.25
C GLU A 193 6.06 -55.95 -27.86
N GLN A 194 7.10 -55.35 -28.46
CA GLN A 194 8.26 -56.09 -28.97
C GLN A 194 9.08 -56.73 -27.83
N GLU A 195 9.32 -56.00 -26.74
CA GLU A 195 10.00 -56.54 -25.55
C GLU A 195 9.19 -57.69 -24.93
N GLU A 196 7.86 -57.58 -24.86
CA GLU A 196 6.98 -58.67 -24.40
C GLU A 196 7.02 -59.90 -25.30
N GLN A 197 7.07 -59.71 -26.63
CA GLN A 197 7.20 -60.80 -27.60
C GLN A 197 8.56 -61.50 -27.52
N GLU A 198 9.66 -60.74 -27.37
CA GLU A 198 11.00 -61.30 -27.18
C GLU A 198 11.09 -62.10 -25.88
N ILE A 199 10.46 -61.62 -24.80
CA ILE A 199 10.35 -62.34 -23.53
C ILE A 199 9.51 -63.62 -23.71
N GLU A 200 8.40 -63.57 -24.44
CA GLU A 200 7.54 -64.73 -24.69
C GLU A 200 8.24 -65.79 -25.56
N GLU A 201 8.99 -65.37 -26.58
CA GLU A 201 9.80 -66.27 -27.41
C GLU A 201 10.99 -66.85 -26.66
N ALA A 202 11.67 -66.06 -25.83
CA ALA A 202 12.73 -66.52 -24.97
C ALA A 202 12.20 -67.53 -23.95
N ALA A 203 11.00 -67.32 -23.40
CA ALA A 203 10.33 -68.29 -22.55
C ALA A 203 10.00 -69.58 -23.34
N LYS A 204 9.44 -69.48 -24.55
CA LYS A 204 9.16 -70.66 -25.40
C LYS A 204 10.42 -71.46 -25.74
N LYS A 205 11.54 -70.79 -26.03
CA LYS A 205 12.85 -71.42 -26.31
C LYS A 205 13.49 -72.01 -25.06
N ALA A 206 13.36 -71.36 -23.90
CA ALA A 206 13.84 -71.88 -22.63
C ALA A 206 13.03 -73.10 -22.13
N PHE A 207 11.76 -73.21 -22.55
CA PHE A 207 10.90 -74.36 -22.25
C PHE A 207 10.83 -75.41 -23.39
N SER A 208 11.66 -75.31 -24.44
CA SER A 208 11.77 -76.32 -25.50
C SER A 208 13.07 -77.11 -25.42
N THR A 209 12.99 -78.44 -25.25
CA THR A 209 14.12 -79.38 -25.40
C THR A 209 14.07 -80.10 -26.75
N GLU A 210 15.21 -80.64 -27.21
CA GLU A 210 15.45 -81.17 -28.58
C GLU A 210 14.55 -82.33 -29.01
N ASP A 211 13.85 -82.97 -28.09
CA ASP A 211 12.79 -83.95 -28.37
C ASP A 211 11.44 -83.32 -27.98
N GLY A 212 10.58 -83.04 -28.97
CA GLY A 212 9.38 -82.20 -28.88
C GLY A 212 8.21 -82.66 -27.98
N GLU A 213 8.46 -83.02 -26.73
CA GLU A 213 7.44 -83.29 -25.71
C GLU A 213 7.37 -82.16 -24.66
N TRP A 214 6.16 -81.64 -24.44
CA TRP A 214 5.89 -80.59 -23.44
C TRP A 214 6.21 -81.10 -22.03
N VAL A 215 7.06 -80.38 -21.29
CA VAL A 215 7.37 -80.70 -19.88
C VAL A 215 6.09 -80.57 -19.04
N ARG A 216 5.51 -81.72 -18.67
CA ARG A 216 4.48 -81.80 -17.63
C ARG A 216 5.11 -81.51 -16.28
N ARG A 217 4.48 -80.60 -15.52
CA ARG A 217 4.79 -80.31 -14.12
C ARG A 217 4.82 -81.62 -13.32
N VAL A 218 5.97 -81.97 -12.78
CA VAL A 218 6.07 -83.00 -11.73
C VAL A 218 5.40 -82.42 -10.49
N VAL A 219 4.32 -83.08 -10.08
CA VAL A 219 3.71 -82.96 -8.76
C VAL A 219 4.25 -84.14 -7.97
N ASP A 220 4.94 -83.89 -6.87
CA ASP A 220 5.03 -84.83 -5.76
C ASP A 220 4.58 -84.08 -4.50
N GLU A 221 3.48 -84.58 -3.93
CA GLU A 221 2.80 -84.10 -2.74
C GLU A 221 3.46 -84.63 -1.46
N GLU A 222 3.62 -83.72 -0.48
CA GLU A 222 3.40 -83.85 0.99
C GLU A 222 4.11 -85.00 1.75
N THR A 223 4.80 -84.79 2.88
CA THR A 223 4.21 -84.40 4.18
C THR A 223 5.21 -83.84 5.21
N ASP A 224 4.76 -82.77 5.89
CA ASP A 224 4.73 -82.50 7.35
C ASP A 224 5.93 -82.10 8.24
N ALA A 225 5.59 -81.08 9.05
CA ALA A 225 6.14 -80.58 10.32
C ALA A 225 7.42 -79.72 10.24
N LEU A 226 7.43 -78.44 10.61
CA LEU A 226 6.92 -77.88 11.86
C LEU A 226 6.36 -76.45 11.68
N GLY A 227 5.22 -76.21 12.34
CA GLY A 227 4.53 -74.92 12.33
C GLY A 227 4.98 -73.94 13.42
N LEU A 228 4.22 -72.83 13.41
CA LEU A 228 3.99 -71.73 14.36
C LEU A 228 4.17 -70.40 13.60
N GLY A 229 3.17 -69.57 13.33
CA GLY A 229 1.77 -69.50 13.74
C GLY A 229 1.31 -68.04 13.54
N GLY A 230 0.04 -67.80 13.21
CA GLY A 230 -0.58 -66.47 13.42
C GLY A 230 -1.49 -65.91 12.32
N SER A 231 -2.69 -66.50 12.21
CA SER A 231 -4.01 -65.87 11.98
C SER A 231 -4.24 -64.75 10.95
N SER A 232 -5.22 -65.04 10.11
CA SER A 232 -6.06 -64.19 9.27
C SER A 232 -6.82 -63.07 10.00
N SER A 233 -7.10 -61.96 9.31
CA SER A 233 -8.47 -61.62 8.89
C SER A 233 -8.54 -60.29 8.11
N SER A 234 -9.48 -60.30 7.19
CA SER A 234 -9.89 -59.33 6.18
C SER A 234 -10.35 -57.96 6.68
N SER A 235 -10.16 -56.93 5.85
CA SER A 235 -11.18 -56.00 5.28
C SER A 235 -10.64 -54.56 5.13
N GLY A 236 -10.73 -53.99 3.92
CA GLY A 236 -10.25 -52.63 3.59
C GLY A 236 -11.21 -51.51 4.05
N PRO A 237 -11.20 -50.29 3.48
CA PRO A 237 -10.21 -49.63 2.59
C PRO A 237 -9.74 -48.27 3.16
N VAL A 238 -8.55 -47.77 2.81
CA VAL A 238 -8.21 -46.35 3.08
C VAL A 238 -7.41 -45.70 1.95
N ALA A 239 -8.09 -44.75 1.30
CA ALA A 239 -7.66 -43.40 0.96
C ALA A 239 -6.27 -43.21 0.32
N ALA A 240 -6.33 -42.84 -0.97
CA ALA A 240 -5.28 -42.21 -1.74
C ALA A 240 -4.64 -41.01 -1.02
N LYS A 241 -3.30 -41.01 -0.96
CA LYS A 241 -2.49 -39.80 -0.96
C LYS A 241 -1.16 -40.09 -1.62
N SER A 242 -1.04 -39.62 -2.86
CA SER A 242 0.16 -39.65 -3.68
C SER A 242 1.27 -38.81 -3.03
N THR A 243 2.38 -39.46 -2.70
CA THR A 243 3.70 -38.83 -2.60
C THR A 243 4.23 -38.58 -4.02
N PRO A 244 4.81 -37.40 -4.31
CA PRO A 244 5.45 -37.16 -5.60
C PRO A 244 6.80 -37.89 -5.65
N VAL A 245 6.99 -38.61 -6.74
CA VAL A 245 8.23 -39.31 -7.12
C VAL A 245 9.34 -38.29 -7.34
N ALA A 246 10.50 -38.62 -6.78
CA ALA A 246 11.76 -37.92 -6.95
C ALA A 246 12.04 -37.64 -8.44
N SER A 247 12.16 -36.36 -8.78
CA SER A 247 12.71 -35.93 -10.07
C SER A 247 14.22 -35.80 -9.92
N SER A 248 14.91 -36.55 -10.77
CA SER A 248 16.34 -36.59 -11.01
C SER A 248 16.99 -35.20 -11.05
N SER A 249 18.01 -35.04 -10.22
CA SER A 249 18.93 -33.91 -10.20
C SER A 249 19.77 -33.86 -11.47
N VAL A 250 19.55 -32.86 -12.31
CA VAL A 250 20.56 -32.42 -13.30
C VAL A 250 21.35 -31.29 -12.63
N ALA A 251 22.60 -31.59 -12.30
CA ALA A 251 23.54 -30.60 -11.79
C ALA A 251 23.92 -29.62 -12.90
N LEU A 252 23.55 -28.36 -12.73
CA LEU A 252 24.20 -27.23 -13.41
C LEU A 252 24.69 -26.26 -12.32
N ALA A 253 25.90 -25.76 -12.56
CA ALA A 253 26.71 -25.00 -11.64
C ALA A 253 26.11 -23.61 -11.32
N ASP A 254 26.51 -23.15 -10.15
CA ASP A 254 26.31 -21.83 -9.52
C ASP A 254 24.89 -21.47 -9.08
N GLY A 255 24.77 -21.34 -7.75
CA GLY A 255 23.53 -21.21 -7.01
C GLY A 255 22.68 -20.01 -7.41
N PHE A 256 21.44 -20.31 -7.79
CA PHE A 256 20.35 -19.35 -7.77
C PHE A 256 19.06 -20.06 -7.34
N GLU A 257 18.59 -19.76 -6.13
CA GLU A 257 17.26 -20.16 -5.67
C GLU A 257 16.23 -19.18 -6.24
N VAL A 258 15.28 -19.71 -7.02
CA VAL A 258 14.12 -18.94 -7.47
C VAL A 258 13.26 -18.59 -6.25
N PRO A 259 12.97 -17.31 -5.96
CA PRO A 259 12.19 -16.96 -4.79
C PRO A 259 10.74 -17.46 -4.92
N GLU A 260 10.33 -18.36 -4.01
CA GLU A 260 8.94 -18.79 -3.86
C GLU A 260 8.05 -17.60 -3.50
N PHE A 261 7.17 -17.19 -4.42
CA PHE A 261 6.11 -16.24 -4.14
C PHE A 261 5.00 -16.90 -3.31
N LYS A 262 5.20 -16.99 -1.99
CA LYS A 262 4.11 -17.29 -1.07
C LYS A 262 3.17 -16.08 -1.01
N ARG A 263 1.94 -16.26 -1.52
CA ARG A 263 0.83 -15.31 -1.31
C ARG A 263 0.62 -15.11 0.19
N MET A 264 1.17 -14.03 0.73
CA MET A 264 0.86 -13.59 2.09
C MET A 264 -0.60 -13.11 2.13
N VAL A 265 -1.47 -13.90 2.76
CA VAL A 265 -2.80 -13.43 3.16
C VAL A 265 -2.60 -12.38 4.26
N LYS A 266 -2.83 -11.10 3.92
CA LYS A 266 -2.84 -10.00 4.90
C LYS A 266 -3.87 -10.30 5.99
N ARG A 267 -3.41 -10.68 7.19
CA ARG A 267 -4.25 -10.69 8.39
C ARG A 267 -4.59 -9.23 8.73
N LYS A 268 -5.89 -8.92 8.83
CA LYS A 268 -6.36 -7.61 9.31
C LYS A 268 -5.78 -7.38 10.71
N LYS A 269 -5.08 -6.26 10.92
CA LYS A 269 -4.66 -5.83 12.26
C LYS A 269 -5.89 -5.67 13.15
N PRO A 270 -5.96 -6.27 14.34
CA PRO A 270 -7.03 -5.96 15.30
C PRO A 270 -6.88 -4.50 15.75
N ALA A 271 -8.02 -3.82 15.91
CA ALA A 271 -8.06 -2.47 16.45
C ALA A 271 -7.41 -2.43 17.83
N ALA A 272 -6.52 -1.45 18.05
CA ALA A 272 -5.85 -1.26 19.32
C ALA A 272 -6.86 -1.00 20.45
N PRO A 273 -6.68 -1.60 21.65
CA PRO A 273 -7.51 -1.29 22.80
C PRO A 273 -7.24 0.14 23.28
N ALA A 274 -8.33 0.87 23.55
CA ALA A 274 -8.30 2.22 24.11
C ALA A 274 -7.45 2.27 25.39
N LEU A 275 -6.53 3.23 25.45
CA LEU A 275 -5.69 3.45 26.61
C LEU A 275 -6.51 3.86 27.86
N PRO A 276 -6.07 3.45 29.06
CA PRO A 276 -6.75 3.69 30.32
C PRO A 276 -6.44 5.10 30.84
N GLY A 277 -7.46 5.93 31.05
CA GLY A 277 -7.22 7.30 31.49
C GLY A 277 -8.46 8.16 31.72
N LEU A 278 -9.50 7.62 32.34
CA LEU A 278 -10.62 8.41 32.85
C LEU A 278 -10.49 8.59 34.37
N ILE A 279 -9.78 9.65 34.76
CA ILE A 279 -9.83 10.22 36.09
C ILE A 279 -11.27 10.70 36.32
N LYS A 280 -12.04 9.94 37.10
CA LYS A 280 -13.34 10.38 37.64
C LYS A 280 -13.11 11.58 38.56
N LYS A 281 -13.43 12.80 38.09
CA LYS A 281 -13.65 13.96 38.97
C LYS A 281 -14.89 13.69 39.83
N LYS A 282 -14.68 13.45 41.13
CA LYS A 282 -15.70 13.34 42.16
C LYS A 282 -16.46 14.69 42.24
N GLN A 283 -17.75 14.67 41.92
CA GLN A 283 -18.66 15.79 42.15
C GLN A 283 -18.86 15.98 43.67
N ARG A 284 -18.67 17.19 44.18
CA ARG A 284 -19.10 17.59 45.53
C ARG A 284 -20.59 17.89 45.47
N LEU A 285 -21.39 17.21 46.29
CA LEU A 285 -22.78 17.57 46.56
C LEU A 285 -22.84 18.76 47.55
N PRO A 286 -23.81 19.68 47.41
CA PRO A 286 -24.19 20.64 48.44
C PRO A 286 -25.35 20.11 49.31
N GLY A 287 -25.26 20.27 50.63
CA GLY A 287 -26.34 20.02 51.61
C GLY A 287 -25.79 20.19 53.04
N ILE A 288 -26.08 21.29 53.73
CA ILE A 288 -27.18 21.45 54.71
C ILE A 288 -27.05 20.43 55.86
N VAL A 289 -26.43 20.82 56.97
CA VAL A 289 -27.01 21.28 58.26
C VAL A 289 -25.95 22.13 58.95
#